data_AF-A0A530Z635-F1
#
_entry.id   AF-A0A530Z635-F1
#
_cell.length_a   1.000
_cell.length_b   1.000
_cell.length_c   1.000
_cell.angle_alpha   90.00
_cell.angle_beta   90.00
_cell.angle_gamma   90.00
#
_symmetry.space_group_name_H-M   'P 1'
#
loop_
_entity.id
_entity.type
_entity.pdbx_description
1 polymer ?
#
loop_
_entity_poly.entity_id
_entity_poly.type
_entity_poly.pdbx_seq_one_letter_code
_entity_poly.pdbx_strand_id
1 'polypeptide(L)'
;MALLLIDRGKTEIPPPLLVHFDDVLHQARKLSDDPNAISPGITPQAVQLANELRVYEGLRDALAGVNSIGDVSQAIAHQVLLNLEPRIASQD
;
A
#
# COMPACT_ATOMS: atom_id res chain seq x y z
N MET A 1 -7.64 -2.13 -4.28
CA MET A 1 -8.13 -3.23 -5.16
C MET A 1 -7.21 -4.46 -5.16
N ALA A 2 -5.88 -4.34 -5.31
CA ALA A 2 -5.01 -5.52 -5.31
C ALA A 2 -4.93 -6.24 -3.94
N LEU A 3 -4.81 -5.49 -2.84
CA LEU A 3 -4.86 -6.02 -1.47
C LEU A 3 -6.16 -6.76 -1.15
N LEU A 4 -7.30 -6.26 -1.62
CA LEU A 4 -8.60 -6.93 -1.47
C LEU A 4 -8.68 -8.27 -2.21
N LEU A 5 -7.94 -8.43 -3.31
CA LEU A 5 -7.89 -9.71 -4.04
C LEU A 5 -7.07 -10.72 -3.24
N ILE A 6 -5.94 -10.30 -2.67
CA ILE A 6 -5.09 -11.14 -1.82
C ILE A 6 -5.81 -11.54 -0.53
N ASP A 7 -6.46 -10.57 0.13
CA ASP A 7 -7.24 -10.78 1.35
C ASP A 7 -8.38 -11.79 1.12
N ARG A 8 -9.04 -11.73 -0.05
CA ARG A 8 -10.06 -12.70 -0.48
C ARG A 8 -9.49 -14.04 -0.97
N GLY A 9 -8.17 -14.26 -0.87
CA GLY A 9 -7.52 -15.50 -1.24
C GLY A 9 -7.38 -15.72 -2.75
N LYS A 10 -7.51 -14.67 -3.59
CA LYS A 10 -7.20 -14.80 -5.01
C LYS A 10 -5.69 -14.80 -5.21
N THR A 11 -5.18 -15.93 -5.69
CA THR A 11 -3.77 -16.16 -6.03
C THR A 11 -3.36 -15.52 -7.36
N GLU A 12 -4.31 -15.23 -8.25
CA GLU A 12 -4.04 -14.62 -9.56
C GLU A 12 -4.39 -13.14 -9.55
N ILE A 13 -3.37 -12.29 -9.37
CA ILE A 13 -3.48 -10.85 -9.56
C ILE A 13 -3.02 -10.52 -10.98
N PRO A 14 -3.82 -9.75 -11.74
CA PRO A 14 -3.42 -9.33 -13.08
C PRO A 14 -2.05 -8.63 -13.08
N PRO A 15 -1.17 -8.94 -14.05
CA PRO A 15 0.15 -8.31 -14.18
C PRO A 15 0.16 -6.77 -14.08
N PRO A 16 -0.77 -6.02 -14.71
CA PRO A 16 -0.77 -4.56 -14.59
C PRO A 16 -1.09 -4.08 -13.17
N LEU A 17 -1.87 -4.85 -12.39
CA LEU A 17 -2.15 -4.52 -10.99
C LEU A 17 -0.96 -4.82 -10.08
N LEU A 18 -0.15 -5.83 -10.41
CA LEU A 18 1.10 -6.10 -9.70
C LEU A 18 2.05 -4.90 -9.85
N VAL A 19 2.32 -4.50 -11.09
CA VAL A 19 3.20 -3.36 -11.40
C VAL A 19 2.70 -2.07 -10.75
N HIS A 20 1.40 -1.80 -10.86
CA HIS A 20 0.83 -0.60 -10.25
C HIS A 20 0.96 -0.60 -8.72
N PHE A 21 0.76 -1.74 -8.06
CA PHE A 21 0.92 -1.81 -6.60
C PHE A 21 2.38 -1.57 -6.20
N ASP A 22 3.32 -2.23 -6.89
CA ASP A 22 4.75 -2.11 -6.59
C ASP A 22 5.26 -0.68 -6.82
N ASP A 23 4.77 0.00 -7.88
CA ASP A 23 5.06 1.41 -8.13
C ASP A 23 4.51 2.31 -7.01
N VAL A 24 3.26 2.10 -6.61
CA VAL A 24 2.63 2.89 -5.53
C VAL A 24 3.35 2.68 -4.21
N LEU A 25 3.72 1.44 -3.88
CA LEU A 25 4.44 1.10 -2.64
C LEU A 25 5.84 1.75 -2.62
N HIS A 26 6.59 1.66 -3.72
CA HIS A 26 7.89 2.31 -3.84
C HIS A 26 7.80 3.83 -3.72
N GLN A 27 6.87 4.45 -4.44
CA GLN A 27 6.64 5.88 -4.36
C GLN A 27 6.25 6.30 -2.94
N ALA A 28 5.36 5.55 -2.29
CA ALA A 28 4.90 5.84 -0.94
C ALA A 28 6.02 5.75 0.09
N ARG A 29 6.87 4.72 -0.01
CA ARG A 29 8.02 4.55 0.88
C ARG A 29 9.02 5.68 0.72
N LYS A 30 9.35 6.02 -0.53
CA LYS A 30 10.22 7.16 -0.85
C LYS A 30 9.68 8.48 -0.30
N LEU A 31 8.38 8.71 -0.40
CA LEU A 31 7.70 9.89 0.15
C LEU A 31 7.63 9.91 1.67
N SER A 32 7.46 8.74 2.29
CA SER A 32 7.43 8.56 3.74
C SER A 32 8.81 8.83 4.35
N ASP A 33 9.87 8.43 3.66
CA ASP A 33 11.26 8.74 4.04
C ASP A 33 11.64 10.19 3.73
N ASP A 34 11.27 10.70 2.54
CA ASP A 34 11.54 12.09 2.11
C ASP A 34 10.27 12.79 1.59
N PRO A 35 9.64 13.69 2.38
CA PRO A 35 8.43 14.41 1.97
C PRO A 35 8.67 15.34 0.78
N ASN A 36 9.91 15.76 0.54
CA ASN A 36 10.25 16.72 -0.51
C ASN A 36 10.52 16.02 -1.84
N ALA A 37 10.56 14.68 -1.87
CA ALA A 37 10.73 13.89 -3.08
C ALA A 37 9.49 13.87 -4.00
N ILE A 38 8.48 14.72 -3.73
CA ILE A 38 7.28 14.86 -4.57
C ILE A 38 7.70 15.23 -5.99
N SER A 39 7.50 14.29 -6.91
CA SER A 39 7.79 14.43 -8.33
C SER A 39 6.49 14.41 -9.14
N PRO A 40 6.42 15.03 -10.33
CA PRO A 40 5.20 15.09 -11.13
C PRO A 40 4.66 13.73 -11.61
N GLY A 41 5.42 12.63 -11.45
CA GLY A 41 4.99 11.26 -11.72
C GLY A 41 4.46 10.50 -10.50
N ILE A 42 4.36 11.13 -9.33
CA ILE A 42 3.84 10.50 -8.13
C ILE A 42 2.32 10.39 -8.20
N THR A 43 1.82 9.19 -7.94
CA THR A 43 0.39 8.92 -7.89
C THR A 43 -0.22 9.44 -6.58
N PRO A 44 -1.47 9.95 -6.61
CA PRO A 44 -2.15 10.38 -5.38
C PRO A 44 -2.30 9.22 -4.37
N GLN A 45 -2.42 7.97 -4.86
CA GLN A 45 -2.44 6.80 -3.98
C GLN A 45 -1.13 6.63 -3.21
N ALA A 46 0.02 6.89 -3.84
CA ALA A 46 1.32 6.82 -3.16
C ALA A 46 1.48 7.91 -2.11
N VAL A 47 0.98 9.12 -2.35
CA VAL A 47 0.98 10.20 -1.35
C VAL A 47 0.12 9.84 -0.14
N GLN A 48 -1.07 9.28 -0.39
CA GLN A 48 -1.95 8.83 0.68
C GLN A 48 -1.28 7.74 1.53
N LEU A 49 -0.75 6.71 0.87
CA LEU A 49 -0.05 5.61 1.54
C LEU A 49 1.20 6.10 2.30
N ALA A 50 1.95 7.06 1.75
CA ALA A 50 3.11 7.66 2.43
C ALA A 50 2.73 8.37 3.73
N ASN A 51 1.62 9.11 3.69
CA ASN A 51 1.09 9.77 4.87
C ASN A 51 0.62 8.75 5.91
N GLU A 52 -0.04 7.68 5.49
CA GLU A 52 -0.49 6.62 6.39
C GLU A 52 0.70 5.86 7.00
N LEU A 53 1.75 5.58 6.22
CA LEU A 53 3.02 5.01 6.72
C LEU A 53 3.71 5.91 7.77
N ARG A 54 3.55 7.23 7.67
CA ARG A 54 4.07 8.18 8.67
C ARG A 54 3.21 8.25 9.92
N VAL A 55 1.88 8.18 9.76
CA VAL A 55 0.92 8.33 10.85
C VAL A 55 0.81 7.02 11.66
N TYR A 56 0.92 5.87 11.00
CA TYR A 56 0.73 4.56 11.61
C TYR A 56 2.00 3.72 11.52
N GLU A 57 2.78 3.69 12.62
CA GLU A 57 3.97 2.84 12.73
C GLU A 57 3.63 1.36 12.51
N GLY A 58 2.46 0.89 12.96
CA GLY A 58 2.02 -0.49 12.73
C GLY A 58 1.80 -0.85 11.25
N LEU A 59 1.43 0.13 10.42
CA LEU A 59 1.34 -0.06 8.96
C LEU A 59 2.73 -0.09 8.33
N ARG A 60 3.63 0.77 8.80
CA ARG A 60 5.03 0.79 8.37
C ARG A 60 5.75 -0.52 8.68
N ASP A 61 5.55 -1.07 9.88
CA ASP A 61 6.13 -2.35 10.28
C ASP A 61 5.57 -3.51 9.48
N ALA A 62 4.25 -3.53 9.24
CA ALA A 62 3.60 -4.55 8.40
C ALA A 62 4.14 -4.55 6.95
N LEU A 63 4.53 -3.39 6.44
CA LEU A 63 5.06 -3.22 5.09
C LEU A 63 6.60 -3.22 5.02
N ALA A 64 7.31 -3.24 6.15
CA ALA A 64 8.78 -3.12 6.19
C ALA A 64 9.48 -4.25 5.43
N GLY A 65 8.90 -5.46 5.43
CA GLY A 65 9.38 -6.65 4.71
C GLY A 65 8.75 -6.89 3.35
N VAL A 66 7.83 -6.03 2.91
CA VAL A 66 7.16 -6.13 1.61
C VAL A 66 7.91 -5.28 0.59
N ASN A 67 8.52 -5.91 -0.41
CA ASN A 67 9.18 -5.18 -1.51
C ASN A 67 8.30 -5.19 -2.77
N SER A 68 7.54 -6.27 -2.95
CA SER A 68 6.55 -6.41 -4.00
C SER A 68 5.26 -7.01 -3.44
N ILE A 69 4.18 -6.85 -4.19
CA ILE A 69 2.90 -7.51 -3.91
C ILE A 69 3.01 -9.04 -3.81
N GLY A 70 4.02 -9.66 -4.43
CA GLY A 70 4.30 -11.09 -4.27
C GLY A 70 4.76 -11.48 -2.87
N ASP A 71 5.31 -10.53 -2.10
CA ASP A 71 5.69 -10.72 -0.69
C ASP A 71 4.48 -10.49 0.24
N VAL A 72 3.37 -9.96 -0.29
CA VAL A 72 2.15 -9.70 0.48
C VAL A 72 1.39 -11.00 0.65
N SER A 73 1.51 -11.59 1.84
CA SER A 73 0.64 -12.68 2.27
C SER A 73 -0.78 -12.16 2.56
N GLN A 74 -1.75 -13.09 2.61
CA GLN A 74 -3.12 -12.78 3.03
C GLN A 74 -3.17 -12.07 4.40
N ALA A 75 -2.34 -12.47 5.35
CA ALA A 75 -2.27 -11.84 6.66
C ALA A 75 -1.77 -10.38 6.58
N ILE A 76 -0.77 -10.11 5.75
CA ILE A 76 -0.26 -8.74 5.52
C ILE A 76 -1.32 -7.90 4.81
N ALA A 77 -1.97 -8.44 3.77
CA ALA A 77 -3.05 -7.76 3.07
C ALA A 77 -4.19 -7.38 4.02
N HIS A 78 -4.61 -8.32 4.87
CA HIS A 78 -5.64 -8.09 5.88
C HIS A 78 -5.24 -7.02 6.88
N GLN A 79 -4.01 -7.08 7.40
CA GLN A 79 -3.50 -6.11 8.37
C GLN A 79 -3.38 -4.71 7.75
N VAL A 80 -2.94 -4.60 6.50
CA VAL A 80 -2.88 -3.33 5.76
C VAL A 80 -4.29 -2.78 5.53
N LEU A 81 -5.25 -3.63 5.13
CA LEU A 81 -6.65 -3.23 4.94
C LEU A 81 -7.27 -2.74 6.26
N LEU A 82 -7.09 -3.45 7.37
CA LEU A 82 -7.59 -3.02 8.67
C LEU A 82 -7.05 -1.65 9.12
N ASN A 83 -5.79 -1.35 8.80
CA ASN A 83 -5.19 -0.04 9.11
C ASN A 83 -5.66 1.08 8.14
N LEU A 84 -6.11 0.72 6.92
CA LEU A 84 -6.68 1.62 5.92
C LEU A 84 -8.20 1.84 6.09
N GLU A 85 -8.91 0.83 6.58
CA GLU A 85 -10.35 0.80 6.78
C GLU A 85 -10.93 1.91 7.68
N PRO A 86 -10.24 2.46 8.71
CA PRO A 86 -10.79 3.64 9.41
C PRO A 86 -11.02 4.86 8.50
N ARG A 87 -10.58 4.83 7.23
CA ARG A 87 -10.87 5.87 6.23
C ARG A 87 -11.69 5.41 5.03
N ILE A 88 -11.71 4.12 4.69
CA ILE A 88 -12.57 3.63 3.59
C ILE A 88 -14.04 3.57 4.02
N ALA A 89 -14.33 3.34 5.30
CA ALA A 89 -15.69 3.36 5.85
C ALA A 89 -16.29 4.78 6.04
N SER A 90 -15.57 5.85 5.64
CA SER A 90 -16.06 7.24 5.73
C SER A 90 -16.27 7.91 4.37
N GLN A 91 -16.24 7.15 3.27
CA GLN A 91 -16.77 7.58 1.98
C GLN A 91 -18.06 6.81 1.67
N ASP A 92 -19.09 7.06 2.47
CA ASP A 92 -20.49 6.82 2.09
C ASP A 92 -21.22 8.18 2.08
#